data_AF-A0ABD3M6H7-F1
#
_entry.id   AF-A0ABD3M6H7-F1
#
_cell.length_a   1.000
_cell.length_b   1.000
_cell.length_c   1.000
_cell.angle_alpha   90.00
_cell.angle_beta   90.00
_cell.angle_gamma   90.00
#
_symmetry.space_group_name_H-M   'P 1'
#
loop_
_entity.id
_entity.type
_entity.pdbx_description
1 polymer ?
#
loop_
_entity_poly.entity_id
_entity_poly.type
_entity_poly.pdbx_seq_one_letter_code
_entity_poly.pdbx_strand_id
1 'polypeptide(L)'
;MLVAVGPILLMRWLSRGQQQQQRGTLTNTVVRDSNWSNNQQQQIATPSSAAEEEDIGEGYDDDGILRHIYRNDNSFIKSNSNNLTTDNDVSSPPIGRPFMYIGDLDPTVPQPWPKEEVDWWTLHHKLVEDVRNSDAMPTSLSVDKEAVGVVNDTGTDHNQPTQQHLPQLIFYGDSITEGWAGTSFGNPPPKHRLWNENNHEDEQIRQLFQSTFGSESPWGKRALKQPLVLGISGSRTYDLLWRLENGEFPTSQLLVKDNDEAENDNDATTVQQEVAVSPKDAAPDTSFQLEKLERIYIVLIGTNNLGGGMLPTRTIEGIDAVGRTLLRLHTETFSLTTPAAIVFSELLPRRDDHRARNMCPPRCKNITTLEPYESFMPAIDAVNRELERVVDGWRKDFPNSRIVLLSSSNEEEEEDWVERLKDRMVGNGGDGKEGEHDNVLAASISNNQYQHRINCGRTMFAIDNGDEFDRYMPDRLHPNYEGYKLWSRCLRKGLEAVMMDSTIHSEK
;
A
#
# COMPACT_ATOMS: atom_id res chain seq x y z
N MET A 1 -54.06 -27.50 -42.77
CA MET A 1 -54.78 -27.24 -44.03
C MET A 1 -55.66 -26.01 -43.79
N LEU A 2 -55.31 -24.86 -44.38
CA LEU A 2 -56.02 -23.55 -44.24
C LEU A 2 -56.11 -22.98 -42.78
N VAL A 3 -56.47 -21.71 -42.53
CA VAL A 3 -55.86 -20.41 -42.96
C VAL A 3 -56.51 -19.26 -42.17
N ALA A 4 -55.70 -18.30 -41.66
CA ALA A 4 -56.09 -16.98 -41.11
C ALA A 4 -57.07 -16.98 -39.89
N VAL A 5 -57.34 -15.88 -39.16
CA VAL A 5 -57.03 -14.44 -39.32
C VAL A 5 -56.59 -13.84 -37.96
N GLY A 6 -55.74 -12.80 -37.95
CA GLY A 6 -55.48 -11.91 -36.80
C GLY A 6 -56.33 -10.62 -36.88
N PRO A 7 -55.79 -9.39 -36.69
CA PRO A 7 -54.48 -8.98 -36.15
C PRO A 7 -54.56 -8.91 -34.60
N ILE A 8 -54.01 -8.00 -33.76
CA ILE A 8 -53.21 -6.74 -33.79
C ILE A 8 -52.40 -6.71 -32.45
N LEU A 9 -51.39 -5.88 -32.15
CA LEU A 9 -50.75 -4.70 -32.77
C LEU A 9 -49.26 -4.65 -32.34
N LEU A 10 -48.39 -4.01 -33.13
CA LEU A 10 -47.00 -3.69 -32.75
C LEU A 10 -46.55 -2.38 -33.40
N MET A 11 -45.77 -1.54 -32.71
CA MET A 11 -45.12 -0.36 -33.30
C MET A 11 -43.59 -0.41 -33.23
N ARG A 12 -42.95 -0.45 -34.41
CA ARG A 12 -41.63 0.13 -34.66
C ARG A 12 -41.80 1.58 -35.09
N TRP A 13 -40.73 2.39 -35.00
CA TRP A 13 -40.36 3.30 -36.10
C TRP A 13 -38.84 3.53 -36.11
N LEU A 14 -38.31 4.05 -37.22
CA LEU A 14 -36.87 4.21 -37.44
C LEU A 14 -36.57 5.33 -38.46
N SER A 15 -35.33 5.84 -38.44
CA SER A 15 -34.62 6.50 -39.53
C SER A 15 -34.86 7.99 -39.86
N ARG A 16 -33.84 8.79 -39.52
CA ARG A 16 -33.16 9.85 -40.31
C ARG A 16 -33.94 11.09 -40.81
N GLY A 17 -33.36 12.26 -40.50
CA GLY A 17 -33.43 13.48 -41.30
C GLY A 17 -32.12 14.27 -41.14
N GLN A 18 -31.59 14.84 -42.23
CA GLN A 18 -30.44 15.77 -42.17
C GLN A 18 -30.93 17.21 -41.98
N GLN A 19 -30.11 18.07 -41.37
CA GLN A 19 -30.01 19.45 -41.86
C GLN A 19 -28.63 20.08 -41.58
N GLN A 20 -28.30 21.08 -42.39
CA GLN A 20 -27.07 21.87 -42.30
C GLN A 20 -27.30 23.07 -41.37
N GLN A 21 -26.23 23.57 -40.74
CA GLN A 21 -26.14 25.01 -40.45
C GLN A 21 -24.70 25.52 -40.51
N GLN A 22 -24.56 26.83 -40.65
CA GLN A 22 -23.38 27.48 -41.23
C GLN A 22 -22.32 27.85 -40.18
N ARG A 23 -21.04 27.70 -40.52
CA ARG A 23 -19.95 28.35 -39.76
C ARG A 23 -19.85 29.82 -40.20
N GLY A 24 -20.29 30.74 -39.35
CA GLY A 24 -19.98 32.17 -39.49
C GLY A 24 -18.55 32.46 -39.02
N THR A 25 -17.75 33.14 -39.86
CA THR A 25 -16.42 33.63 -39.47
C THR A 25 -16.52 34.94 -38.71
N LEU A 26 -15.93 35.00 -37.51
CA LEU A 26 -15.51 36.25 -36.89
C LEU A 26 -14.04 36.14 -36.47
N THR A 27 -13.18 36.76 -37.27
CA THR A 27 -11.81 37.08 -36.90
C THR A 27 -11.82 38.21 -35.87
N ASN A 28 -10.93 38.16 -34.88
CA ASN A 28 -10.59 39.36 -34.11
C ASN A 28 -9.08 39.57 -34.13
N THR A 29 -8.68 40.78 -34.50
CA THR A 29 -7.34 41.12 -34.98
C THR A 29 -6.34 41.30 -33.85
N VAL A 30 -5.15 40.71 -33.98
CA VAL A 30 -3.99 41.09 -33.16
C VAL A 30 -3.44 42.41 -33.70
N VAL A 31 -3.37 43.44 -32.85
CA VAL A 31 -2.66 44.70 -33.12
C VAL A 31 -1.57 44.86 -32.07
N ARG A 32 -0.36 45.21 -32.52
CA ARG A 32 0.80 45.53 -31.68
C ARG A 32 0.84 47.03 -31.37
N ASP A 33 1.85 47.42 -30.59
CA ASP A 33 2.32 48.79 -30.29
C ASP A 33 1.75 49.40 -28.99
N SER A 34 2.54 50.09 -28.16
CA SER A 34 4.02 50.22 -28.13
C SER A 34 4.52 50.66 -26.75
N ASN A 35 5.84 50.83 -26.61
CA ASN A 35 6.56 51.16 -25.38
C ASN A 35 5.99 52.36 -24.59
N TRP A 36 6.05 52.27 -23.25
CA TRP A 36 6.59 53.39 -22.47
C TRP A 36 7.27 52.92 -21.17
N SER A 37 8.42 53.53 -20.87
CA SER A 37 9.14 53.40 -19.61
C SER A 37 8.79 54.54 -18.65
N ASN A 38 8.84 54.28 -17.33
CA ASN A 38 9.72 55.07 -16.45
C ASN A 38 9.85 54.48 -15.03
N ASN A 39 10.99 54.77 -14.42
CA ASN A 39 11.23 54.57 -12.98
C ASN A 39 10.40 55.56 -12.15
N GLN A 40 10.04 55.15 -10.93
CA GLN A 40 10.29 56.04 -9.79
C GLN A 40 10.64 55.24 -8.53
N GLN A 41 11.81 55.53 -7.96
CA GLN A 41 12.19 55.12 -6.62
C GLN A 41 11.60 56.13 -5.63
N GLN A 42 11.09 55.66 -4.49
CA GLN A 42 11.11 56.45 -3.25
C GLN A 42 11.54 55.56 -2.08
N GLN A 43 12.67 55.90 -1.49
CA GLN A 43 13.06 55.50 -0.14
C GLN A 43 12.37 56.45 0.86
N ILE A 44 12.10 56.00 2.09
CA ILE A 44 12.17 56.84 3.30
C ILE A 44 12.32 55.95 4.54
N ALA A 45 12.92 56.55 5.57
CA ALA A 45 13.57 55.91 6.72
C ALA A 45 12.73 54.99 7.63
N THR A 46 13.43 54.04 8.25
CA THR A 46 13.09 53.38 9.51
C THR A 46 13.12 54.34 10.70
N PRO A 47 12.37 54.05 11.78
CA PRO A 47 12.82 54.27 13.15
C PRO A 47 13.10 52.94 13.87
N SER A 48 14.08 52.93 14.77
CA SER A 48 14.47 51.75 15.55
C SER A 48 13.77 51.69 16.91
N SER A 49 13.34 50.49 17.32
CA SER A 49 13.21 50.12 18.73
C SER A 49 13.60 48.65 18.87
N ALA A 50 14.63 48.35 19.65
CA ALA A 50 15.05 46.98 19.90
C ALA A 50 14.10 46.31 20.90
N ALA A 51 13.64 45.12 20.56
CA ALA A 51 13.19 44.09 21.48
C ALA A 51 13.86 42.80 21.03
N GLU A 52 14.48 42.08 21.96
CA GLU A 52 15.06 40.75 21.70
C GLU A 52 13.92 39.73 21.86
N GLU A 53 13.31 39.33 20.74
CA GLU A 53 12.43 38.15 20.69
C GLU A 53 13.24 36.97 20.16
N GLU A 54 13.14 35.82 20.83
CA GLU A 54 13.90 34.62 20.48
C GLU A 54 13.37 34.01 19.18
N ASP A 55 14.27 33.78 18.21
CA ASP A 55 13.93 33.30 16.87
C ASP A 55 13.54 31.81 16.89
N ILE A 56 12.24 31.53 17.02
CA ILE A 56 11.68 30.17 17.07
C ILE A 56 11.59 29.55 15.66
N GLY A 57 12.69 29.57 14.92
CA GLY A 57 12.84 28.84 13.67
C GLY A 57 13.17 27.37 13.92
N GLU A 58 12.33 26.45 13.44
CA GLU A 58 12.66 25.01 13.36
C GLU A 58 13.72 24.77 12.28
N GLY A 59 14.97 25.06 12.63
CA GLY A 59 16.14 24.72 11.81
C GLY A 59 16.43 23.23 11.88
N TYR A 60 16.39 22.56 10.73
CA TYR A 60 17.04 21.26 10.56
C TYR A 60 18.56 21.48 10.51
N ASP A 61 19.30 20.74 11.33
CA ASP A 61 20.74 20.54 11.15
C ASP A 61 20.99 19.54 10.00
N ASP A 62 22.19 19.59 9.40
CA ASP A 62 22.51 18.86 8.16
C ASP A 62 22.42 17.32 8.31
N ASP A 63 22.42 16.81 9.55
CA ASP A 63 22.25 15.39 9.90
C ASP A 63 20.77 14.97 10.08
N GLY A 64 19.83 15.92 10.14
CA GLY A 64 18.38 15.67 10.10
C GLY A 64 17.77 15.02 11.35
N ILE A 65 18.29 15.29 12.56
CA ILE A 65 17.81 14.65 13.80
C ILE A 65 16.94 15.61 14.63
N LEU A 66 15.63 15.36 14.62
CA LEU A 66 14.66 16.18 15.35
C LEU A 66 14.72 15.92 16.88
N ARG A 67 15.30 16.86 17.64
CA ARG A 67 15.30 16.80 19.12
C ARG A 67 13.98 17.28 19.71
N HIS A 68 13.31 16.42 20.49
CA HIS A 68 12.08 16.78 21.20
C HIS A 68 12.28 17.86 22.27
N ILE A 69 11.62 19.00 22.13
CA ILE A 69 11.12 19.80 23.25
C ILE A 69 9.69 20.27 22.94
N TYR A 70 8.69 19.53 23.40
CA TYR A 70 7.34 20.06 23.58
C TYR A 70 7.02 20.13 25.07
N ARG A 71 6.83 21.34 25.58
CA ARG A 71 6.36 21.58 26.96
C ARG A 71 4.83 21.49 26.98
N ASN A 72 4.30 20.66 27.86
CA ASN A 72 2.87 20.55 28.10
C ASN A 72 2.38 21.73 28.95
N ASP A 73 1.91 22.82 28.31
CA ASP A 73 1.25 23.95 28.99
C ASP A 73 -0.21 24.08 28.56
N ASN A 74 -1.07 23.30 29.25
CA ASN A 74 -2.49 23.19 28.96
C ASN A 74 -3.30 24.30 29.66
N SER A 75 -3.08 25.57 29.28
CA SER A 75 -3.70 26.74 29.91
C SER A 75 -5.04 27.14 29.25
N PHE A 76 -6.14 26.50 29.67
CA PHE A 76 -7.51 26.86 29.31
C PHE A 76 -7.84 28.34 29.64
N ILE A 77 -8.11 29.17 28.62
CA ILE A 77 -8.90 30.40 28.82
C ILE A 77 -10.39 30.01 28.80
N LYS A 78 -11.02 30.04 29.97
CA LYS A 78 -12.48 29.92 30.09
C LYS A 78 -13.13 31.29 29.86
N SER A 79 -13.80 31.47 28.71
CA SER A 79 -14.78 32.53 28.49
C SER A 79 -16.18 31.94 28.35
N ASN A 80 -17.15 32.48 29.10
CA ASN A 80 -18.46 31.86 29.31
C ASN A 80 -19.29 31.64 28.02
N SER A 81 -19.89 30.46 27.92
CA SER A 81 -21.10 30.25 27.14
C SER A 81 -22.27 31.02 27.78
N ASN A 82 -22.88 31.97 27.05
CA ASN A 82 -24.31 32.32 27.13
C ASN A 82 -24.67 33.45 26.15
N ASN A 83 -25.12 33.09 24.95
CA ASN A 83 -26.35 33.61 24.35
C ASN A 83 -26.64 32.93 23.01
N LEU A 84 -27.92 32.60 22.77
CA LEU A 84 -28.42 32.35 21.42
C LEU A 84 -28.80 33.69 20.78
N THR A 85 -28.11 34.06 19.71
CA THR A 85 -28.65 34.98 18.68
C THR A 85 -28.37 34.36 17.33
N THR A 86 -29.42 34.16 16.54
CA THR A 86 -29.34 33.65 15.17
C THR A 86 -28.93 34.76 14.22
N ASP A 87 -27.73 34.69 13.67
CA ASP A 87 -27.34 35.46 12.49
C ASP A 87 -26.72 34.54 11.43
N ASN A 88 -27.18 34.71 10.19
CA ASN A 88 -26.72 33.93 9.05
C ASN A 88 -25.54 34.65 8.38
N ASP A 89 -24.34 34.56 8.98
CA ASP A 89 -23.12 34.92 8.26
C ASP A 89 -22.51 33.67 7.61
N VAL A 90 -22.93 33.41 6.37
CA VAL A 90 -22.30 32.40 5.51
C VAL A 90 -20.99 32.99 5.01
N SER A 91 -19.96 32.92 5.84
CA SER A 91 -18.60 33.29 5.47
C SER A 91 -18.19 32.45 4.26
N SER A 92 -18.13 33.07 3.08
CA SER A 92 -17.83 32.38 1.83
C SER A 92 -16.53 31.58 1.96
N PRO A 93 -16.47 30.32 1.49
CA PRO A 93 -15.25 29.52 1.59
C PRO A 93 -14.11 30.25 0.89
N PRO A 94 -12.89 30.29 1.47
CA PRO A 94 -11.77 31.05 0.92
C PRO A 94 -11.48 30.58 -0.50
N ILE A 95 -11.64 31.50 -1.46
CA ILE A 95 -11.59 31.22 -2.89
C ILE A 95 -10.19 30.75 -3.27
N GLY A 96 -10.07 29.49 -3.69
CA GLY A 96 -8.84 28.91 -4.21
C GLY A 96 -7.93 28.28 -3.17
N ARG A 97 -8.33 27.15 -2.56
CA ARG A 97 -7.38 26.14 -2.07
C ARG A 97 -7.03 25.19 -3.23
N PRO A 98 -5.79 25.17 -3.77
CA PRO A 98 -5.47 24.32 -4.92
C PRO A 98 -5.28 22.83 -4.58
N PHE A 99 -5.17 22.50 -3.29
CA PHE A 99 -5.00 21.14 -2.77
C PHE A 99 -5.97 20.88 -1.60
N MET A 100 -6.47 19.65 -1.52
CA MET A 100 -7.08 19.11 -0.30
C MET A 100 -5.97 18.77 0.70
N TYR A 101 -5.52 19.79 1.44
CA TYR A 101 -4.57 19.62 2.54
C TYR A 101 -5.19 18.78 3.66
N ILE A 102 -4.45 17.77 4.12
CA ILE A 102 -4.86 16.77 5.12
C ILE A 102 -3.86 16.57 6.25
N GLY A 103 -2.85 17.44 6.40
CA GLY A 103 -1.78 17.25 7.39
C GLY A 103 -2.26 17.23 8.85
N ASP A 104 -3.42 17.85 9.11
CA ASP A 104 -4.05 17.91 10.44
C ASP A 104 -4.92 16.68 10.77
N LEU A 105 -5.17 15.78 9.81
CA LEU A 105 -5.97 14.57 10.05
C LEU A 105 -5.18 13.52 10.83
N ASP A 106 -5.90 12.57 11.44
CA ASP A 106 -5.28 11.45 12.16
C ASP A 106 -5.17 10.21 11.26
N PRO A 107 -3.97 9.85 10.77
CA PRO A 107 -3.79 8.84 9.73
C PRO A 107 -3.91 7.39 10.22
N THR A 108 -4.06 7.22 11.54
CA THR A 108 -4.30 6.00 12.28
C THR A 108 -5.79 5.73 12.51
N VAL A 109 -6.65 6.74 12.31
CA VAL A 109 -8.12 6.63 12.51
C VAL A 109 -8.78 6.38 11.15
N PRO A 110 -9.53 5.28 10.96
CA PRO A 110 -10.28 5.03 9.74
C PRO A 110 -11.18 6.22 9.35
N GLN A 111 -11.08 6.70 8.10
CA GLN A 111 -12.01 7.70 7.55
C GLN A 111 -12.62 7.18 6.24
N PRO A 112 -13.96 7.24 6.08
CA PRO A 112 -14.59 7.13 4.77
C PRO A 112 -14.32 8.39 3.94
N TRP A 113 -14.33 8.28 2.62
CA TRP A 113 -14.32 9.46 1.75
C TRP A 113 -15.61 10.30 1.91
N PRO A 114 -15.58 11.59 1.55
CA PRO A 114 -16.81 12.37 1.33
C PRO A 114 -17.78 11.63 0.39
N LYS A 115 -19.09 11.87 0.55
CA LYS A 115 -20.13 11.19 -0.25
C LYS A 115 -20.15 11.65 -1.71
N GLU A 116 -19.51 12.78 -1.95
CA GLU A 116 -19.34 13.47 -3.22
C GLU A 116 -18.28 12.79 -4.10
N GLU A 117 -17.38 11.99 -3.51
CA GLU A 117 -16.30 11.26 -4.20
C GLU A 117 -16.81 9.95 -4.84
N VAL A 118 -17.83 10.07 -5.70
CA VAL A 118 -18.62 8.95 -6.23
C VAL A 118 -17.78 7.88 -6.92
N ASP A 119 -16.69 8.24 -7.59
CA ASP A 119 -15.81 7.29 -8.28
C ASP A 119 -15.08 6.36 -7.30
N TRP A 120 -14.64 6.88 -6.15
CA TRP A 120 -14.03 6.07 -5.07
C TRP A 120 -15.05 5.11 -4.46
N TRP A 121 -16.25 5.59 -4.14
CA TRP A 121 -17.34 4.75 -3.63
C TRP A 121 -17.74 3.65 -4.63
N THR A 122 -17.78 3.98 -5.92
CA THR A 122 -18.11 3.03 -6.98
C THR A 122 -17.04 1.95 -7.14
N LEU A 123 -15.75 2.31 -7.12
CA LEU A 123 -14.67 1.32 -7.15
C LEU A 123 -14.66 0.47 -5.87
N HIS A 124 -14.76 1.08 -4.68
CA HIS A 124 -14.82 0.37 -3.41
C HIS A 124 -15.93 -0.69 -3.38
N HIS A 125 -17.16 -0.32 -3.76
CA HIS A 125 -18.27 -1.28 -3.81
C HIS A 125 -18.04 -2.42 -4.81
N LYS A 126 -17.33 -2.16 -5.93
CA LYS A 126 -16.89 -3.21 -6.86
C LYS A 126 -15.84 -4.11 -6.21
N LEU A 127 -14.83 -3.56 -5.55
CA LEU A 127 -13.74 -4.33 -4.93
C LEU A 127 -14.23 -5.19 -3.76
N VAL A 128 -15.17 -4.70 -2.94
CA VAL A 128 -15.86 -5.50 -1.92
C VAL A 128 -16.61 -6.68 -2.56
N GLU A 129 -17.23 -6.48 -3.73
CA GLU A 129 -17.92 -7.55 -4.46
C GLU A 129 -16.93 -8.52 -5.12
N ASP A 130 -15.80 -8.05 -5.65
CA ASP A 130 -14.70 -8.89 -6.15
C ASP A 130 -14.09 -9.75 -5.00
N VAL A 131 -13.96 -9.19 -3.78
CA VAL A 131 -13.57 -9.94 -2.56
C VAL A 131 -14.60 -11.01 -2.20
N ARG A 132 -15.90 -10.67 -2.17
CA ARG A 132 -16.97 -11.66 -1.90
C ARG A 132 -17.02 -12.78 -2.92
N ASN A 133 -16.88 -12.46 -4.21
CA ASN A 133 -16.83 -13.47 -5.27
C ASN A 133 -15.59 -14.35 -5.12
N SER A 134 -14.44 -13.78 -4.76
CA SER A 134 -13.23 -14.55 -4.43
C SER A 134 -13.45 -15.47 -3.24
N ASP A 135 -14.07 -14.98 -2.16
CA ASP A 135 -14.37 -15.77 -0.96
C ASP A 135 -15.35 -16.93 -1.26
N ALA A 136 -16.40 -16.67 -2.04
CA ALA A 136 -17.41 -17.66 -2.41
C ALA A 136 -16.94 -18.70 -3.44
N MET A 137 -15.86 -18.45 -4.18
CA MET A 137 -15.28 -19.44 -5.09
C MET A 137 -14.60 -20.57 -4.31
N PRO A 138 -14.67 -21.83 -4.81
CA PRO A 138 -13.86 -22.92 -4.29
C PRO A 138 -12.37 -22.62 -4.52
N THR A 139 -11.53 -23.22 -3.69
CA THR A 139 -10.07 -23.21 -3.86
C THR A 139 -9.66 -23.94 -5.14
N SER A 140 -8.61 -23.46 -5.81
CA SER A 140 -8.07 -24.00 -7.06
C SER A 140 -7.57 -25.45 -6.97
N LEU A 141 -7.40 -25.96 -5.75
CA LEU A 141 -6.95 -27.32 -5.44
C LEU A 141 -7.97 -28.40 -5.86
N SER A 142 -8.01 -28.67 -7.16
CA SER A 142 -8.17 -30.05 -7.63
C SER A 142 -6.92 -30.84 -7.21
N VAL A 143 -6.86 -31.25 -5.94
CA VAL A 143 -5.94 -32.32 -5.54
C VAL A 143 -6.42 -33.58 -6.25
N ASP A 144 -5.68 -34.00 -7.28
CA ASP A 144 -5.92 -35.28 -7.93
C ASP A 144 -5.74 -36.39 -6.90
N LYS A 145 -6.85 -36.92 -6.36
CA LYS A 145 -6.83 -38.00 -5.37
C LYS A 145 -6.19 -39.29 -5.91
N GLU A 146 -5.99 -39.39 -7.23
CA GLU A 146 -5.22 -40.46 -7.87
C GLU A 146 -3.69 -40.34 -7.67
N ALA A 147 -3.17 -39.15 -7.34
CA ALA A 147 -1.77 -38.96 -6.94
C ALA A 147 -1.46 -39.50 -5.54
N VAL A 148 -2.48 -39.66 -4.68
CA VAL A 148 -2.40 -40.43 -3.41
C VAL A 148 -2.81 -41.89 -3.66
N GLY A 149 -2.36 -42.45 -4.79
CA GLY A 149 -2.40 -43.88 -5.01
C GLY A 149 -1.58 -44.61 -3.94
N VAL A 150 -2.16 -45.63 -3.30
CA VAL A 150 -1.49 -46.38 -2.24
C VAL A 150 -0.33 -47.18 -2.83
N VAL A 151 0.87 -46.59 -2.80
CA VAL A 151 2.13 -47.27 -3.13
C VAL A 151 2.48 -48.23 -2.00
N ASN A 152 1.87 -49.42 -2.04
CA ASN A 152 2.39 -50.60 -1.37
C ASN A 152 3.66 -51.05 -2.09
N ASP A 153 4.79 -50.37 -1.83
CA ASP A 153 6.10 -50.89 -2.21
C ASP A 153 7.13 -50.73 -1.09
N THR A 154 7.89 -51.80 -0.88
CA THR A 154 9.05 -51.88 0.00
C THR A 154 10.30 -51.35 -0.72
N GLY A 155 10.23 -50.10 -1.20
CA GLY A 155 11.25 -49.47 -2.04
C GLY A 155 11.71 -48.12 -1.49
N THR A 156 13.01 -47.95 -1.25
CA THR A 156 13.61 -46.70 -0.77
C THR A 156 13.90 -45.74 -1.94
N ASP A 157 13.06 -44.74 -2.15
CA ASP A 157 13.46 -43.52 -2.88
C ASP A 157 12.72 -42.28 -2.35
N HIS A 158 13.41 -41.47 -1.54
CA HIS A 158 12.85 -40.24 -0.94
C HIS A 158 13.21 -39.01 -1.79
N ASN A 159 12.63 -38.86 -2.99
CA ASN A 159 12.92 -37.70 -3.85
C ASN A 159 11.82 -37.32 -4.87
N GLN A 160 10.55 -37.33 -4.47
CA GLN A 160 9.53 -36.49 -5.11
C GLN A 160 9.15 -35.33 -4.19
N PRO A 161 9.29 -34.06 -4.63
CA PRO A 161 8.77 -32.93 -3.87
C PRO A 161 7.25 -32.97 -3.90
N THR A 162 6.61 -33.02 -2.72
CA THR A 162 5.17 -32.78 -2.60
C THR A 162 4.88 -31.38 -3.17
N GLN A 163 3.97 -31.30 -4.16
CA GLN A 163 3.78 -30.08 -4.94
C GLN A 163 3.06 -29.01 -4.12
N GLN A 164 3.84 -28.27 -3.33
CA GLN A 164 3.34 -27.33 -2.34
C GLN A 164 2.51 -26.22 -3.03
N HIS A 165 1.28 -26.06 -2.54
CA HIS A 165 0.38 -24.97 -2.92
C HIS A 165 1.03 -23.62 -2.63
N LEU A 166 0.58 -22.57 -3.32
CA LEU A 166 1.01 -21.21 -3.05
C LEU A 166 -0.15 -20.39 -2.45
N PRO A 167 0.15 -19.41 -1.59
CA PRO A 167 -0.86 -18.50 -1.05
C PRO A 167 -1.62 -17.71 -2.11
N GLN A 168 -2.84 -17.29 -1.77
CA GLN A 168 -3.52 -16.22 -2.51
C GLN A 168 -2.78 -14.89 -2.29
N LEU A 169 -2.55 -14.13 -3.36
CA LEU A 169 -1.93 -12.80 -3.29
C LEU A 169 -3.00 -11.71 -3.20
N ILE A 170 -2.89 -10.83 -2.22
CA ILE A 170 -3.81 -9.69 -2.01
C ILE A 170 -3.00 -8.40 -2.09
N PHE A 171 -3.20 -7.60 -3.14
CA PHE A 171 -2.47 -6.35 -3.36
C PHE A 171 -3.27 -5.14 -2.84
N TYR A 172 -2.83 -4.52 -1.75
CA TYR A 172 -3.40 -3.28 -1.22
C TYR A 172 -2.54 -2.06 -1.59
N GLY A 173 -3.19 -0.90 -1.69
CA GLY A 173 -2.47 0.36 -1.85
C GLY A 173 -3.27 1.48 -2.50
N ASP A 174 -2.54 2.39 -3.13
CA ASP A 174 -3.04 3.57 -3.83
C ASP A 174 -3.10 3.38 -5.37
N SER A 175 -2.92 4.46 -6.13
CA SER A 175 -2.91 4.47 -7.61
C SER A 175 -1.81 3.59 -8.20
N ILE A 176 -0.67 3.44 -7.52
CA ILE A 176 0.41 2.59 -8.00
C ILE A 176 0.00 1.11 -7.91
N THR A 177 -0.77 0.73 -6.90
CA THR A 177 -1.35 -0.62 -6.81
C THR A 177 -2.55 -0.80 -7.74
N GLU A 178 -3.44 0.21 -7.88
CA GLU A 178 -4.59 0.13 -8.80
C GLU A 178 -4.13 -0.10 -10.25
N GLY A 179 -3.02 0.51 -10.66
CA GLY A 179 -2.50 0.40 -12.01
C GLY A 179 -2.16 -1.01 -12.49
N TRP A 180 -2.05 -2.02 -11.61
CA TRP A 180 -2.01 -3.42 -12.03
C TRP A 180 -3.28 -3.88 -12.78
N ALA A 181 -4.43 -3.28 -12.50
CA ALA A 181 -5.66 -3.43 -13.28
C ALA A 181 -5.71 -2.53 -14.54
N GLY A 182 -4.72 -1.64 -14.73
CA GLY A 182 -4.70 -0.64 -15.79
C GLY A 182 -5.85 0.37 -15.67
N THR A 183 -6.27 0.69 -14.44
CA THR A 183 -7.33 1.68 -14.16
C THR A 183 -6.88 2.76 -13.19
N SER A 184 -7.67 3.81 -13.10
CA SER A 184 -7.65 4.77 -12.00
C SER A 184 -9.08 5.14 -11.63
N PHE A 185 -9.44 4.97 -10.36
CA PHE A 185 -10.83 5.06 -9.89
C PHE A 185 -11.76 4.12 -10.69
N GLY A 186 -11.28 2.92 -11.03
CA GLY A 186 -12.02 1.85 -11.71
C GLY A 186 -12.23 2.06 -13.21
N ASN A 187 -11.76 3.20 -13.74
CA ASN A 187 -11.90 3.59 -15.14
C ASN A 187 -10.55 3.56 -15.87
N PRO A 188 -10.50 3.30 -17.19
CA PRO A 188 -9.30 3.59 -17.98
C PRO A 188 -8.92 5.08 -17.83
N PRO A 189 -7.64 5.41 -17.58
CA PRO A 189 -7.27 6.78 -17.22
C PRO A 189 -7.39 7.76 -18.41
N PRO A 190 -7.62 9.06 -18.15
CA PRO A 190 -7.64 10.07 -19.19
C PRO A 190 -6.23 10.36 -19.72
N LYS A 191 -6.16 10.71 -21.02
CA LYS A 191 -4.99 10.86 -21.93
C LYS A 191 -3.72 11.61 -21.45
N HIS A 192 -3.72 12.14 -20.24
CA HIS A 192 -2.71 13.05 -19.68
C HIS A 192 -2.48 12.85 -18.17
N ARG A 193 -3.12 11.86 -17.53
CA ARG A 193 -3.04 11.63 -16.07
C ARG A 193 -2.21 10.40 -15.72
N LEU A 194 -2.39 9.28 -16.44
CA LEU A 194 -1.67 8.02 -16.26
C LEU A 194 -1.62 7.29 -17.61
N TRP A 195 -0.45 6.78 -17.97
CA TRP A 195 -0.14 5.95 -19.16
C TRP A 195 -0.51 6.57 -20.52
N ASN A 196 0.19 6.14 -21.57
CA ASN A 196 -0.14 6.56 -22.93
C ASN A 196 -1.16 5.59 -23.55
N GLU A 197 -2.44 5.99 -23.53
CA GLU A 197 -3.53 5.30 -24.23
C GLU A 197 -3.22 4.98 -25.72
N ASN A 198 -2.44 5.81 -26.41
CA ASN A 198 -2.06 5.57 -27.82
C ASN A 198 -1.09 4.39 -27.99
N ASN A 199 -0.51 3.91 -26.90
CA ASN A 199 0.38 2.74 -26.83
C ASN A 199 -0.32 1.49 -26.25
N HIS A 200 -1.59 1.57 -25.82
CA HIS A 200 -2.29 0.52 -25.06
C HIS A 200 -1.54 0.08 -23.78
N GLU A 201 -0.84 1.00 -23.12
CA GLU A 201 0.00 0.70 -21.94
C GLU A 201 -0.79 0.07 -20.78
N ASP A 202 -2.06 0.41 -20.59
CA ASP A 202 -2.92 -0.19 -19.56
C ASP A 202 -3.28 -1.66 -19.87
N GLU A 203 -3.46 -2.02 -21.14
CA GLU A 203 -3.57 -3.42 -21.57
C GLU A 203 -2.25 -4.17 -21.35
N GLN A 204 -1.11 -3.53 -21.64
CA GLN A 204 0.21 -4.13 -21.44
C GLN A 204 0.51 -4.38 -19.95
N ILE A 205 0.11 -3.47 -19.05
CA ILE A 205 0.26 -3.67 -17.59
C ILE A 205 -0.66 -4.79 -17.09
N ARG A 206 -1.91 -4.88 -17.56
CA ARG A 206 -2.80 -6.03 -17.26
C ARG A 206 -2.22 -7.36 -17.75
N GLN A 207 -1.66 -7.39 -18.96
CA GLN A 207 -1.01 -8.60 -19.51
C GLN A 207 0.26 -8.99 -18.72
N LEU A 208 1.04 -8.00 -18.26
CA LEU A 208 2.18 -8.21 -17.36
C LEU A 208 1.74 -8.78 -16.01
N PHE A 209 0.68 -8.23 -15.39
CA PHE A 209 0.13 -8.76 -14.14
C PHE A 209 -0.34 -10.21 -14.30
N GLN A 210 -1.13 -10.49 -15.34
CA GLN A 210 -1.66 -11.83 -15.60
C GLN A 210 -0.56 -12.87 -15.88
N SER A 211 0.52 -12.47 -16.56
CA SER A 211 1.66 -13.36 -16.82
C SER A 211 2.64 -13.51 -15.65
N THR A 212 2.66 -12.56 -14.71
CA THR A 212 3.55 -12.61 -13.52
C THR A 212 2.87 -13.25 -12.29
N PHE A 213 1.58 -12.96 -12.06
CA PHE A 213 0.86 -13.31 -10.83
C PHE A 213 -0.51 -13.97 -11.06
N GLY A 214 -1.16 -13.74 -12.21
CA GLY A 214 -2.48 -14.29 -12.54
C GLY A 214 -2.48 -15.79 -12.89
N SER A 215 -3.67 -16.34 -13.18
CA SER A 215 -3.91 -17.80 -13.30
C SER A 215 -2.87 -18.60 -14.07
N GLU A 216 -2.39 -18.10 -15.20
CA GLU A 216 -1.48 -18.83 -16.10
C GLU A 216 0.00 -18.66 -15.76
N SER A 217 0.32 -17.77 -14.81
CA SER A 217 1.69 -17.55 -14.32
C SER A 217 2.21 -18.77 -13.53
N PRO A 218 3.53 -18.90 -13.33
CA PRO A 218 4.11 -19.91 -12.44
C PRO A 218 3.58 -19.86 -11.01
N TRP A 219 3.15 -18.67 -10.54
CA TRP A 219 2.49 -18.52 -9.24
C TRP A 219 1.04 -19.00 -9.29
N GLY A 220 0.23 -18.42 -10.20
CA GLY A 220 -1.21 -18.65 -10.29
C GLY A 220 -1.62 -20.10 -10.49
N LYS A 221 -0.79 -20.89 -11.19
CA LYS A 221 -0.99 -22.34 -11.38
C LYS A 221 -0.87 -23.19 -10.10
N ARG A 222 -0.17 -22.67 -9.08
CA ARG A 222 -0.03 -23.29 -7.74
C ARG A 222 -0.90 -22.60 -6.68
N ALA A 223 -1.44 -21.40 -6.96
CA ALA A 223 -2.04 -20.53 -5.97
C ALA A 223 -3.46 -20.96 -5.57
N LEU A 224 -3.74 -21.01 -4.25
CA LEU A 224 -5.02 -21.45 -3.67
C LEU A 224 -6.26 -20.73 -4.24
N LYS A 225 -6.12 -19.45 -4.58
CA LYS A 225 -7.12 -18.63 -5.30
C LYS A 225 -6.41 -17.58 -6.17
N GLN A 226 -7.15 -17.01 -7.12
CA GLN A 226 -6.66 -15.93 -7.98
C GLN A 226 -6.26 -14.68 -7.16
N PRO A 227 -5.25 -13.91 -7.61
CA PRO A 227 -4.82 -12.71 -6.93
C PRO A 227 -5.89 -11.61 -6.98
N LEU A 228 -5.98 -10.79 -5.92
CA LEU A 228 -6.86 -9.62 -5.88
C LEU A 228 -6.06 -8.32 -5.93
N VAL A 229 -6.46 -7.40 -6.80
CA VAL A 229 -5.90 -6.03 -6.89
C VAL A 229 -6.89 -5.08 -6.22
N LEU A 230 -6.58 -4.69 -4.99
CA LEU A 230 -7.39 -3.85 -4.10
C LEU A 230 -6.72 -2.47 -3.87
N GLY A 231 -6.05 -1.96 -4.90
CA GLY A 231 -5.57 -0.58 -4.96
C GLY A 231 -6.71 0.37 -5.36
N ILE A 232 -6.72 1.57 -4.79
CA ILE A 232 -7.63 2.65 -5.21
C ILE A 232 -6.84 3.95 -5.32
N SER A 233 -6.88 4.58 -6.49
CA SER A 233 -6.19 5.84 -6.77
C SER A 233 -6.39 6.91 -5.70
N GLY A 234 -5.31 7.62 -5.35
CA GLY A 234 -5.31 8.69 -4.35
C GLY A 234 -5.50 8.25 -2.89
N SER A 235 -5.67 6.95 -2.60
CA SER A 235 -5.83 6.46 -1.22
C SER A 235 -4.67 6.88 -0.31
N ARG A 236 -5.02 7.30 0.91
CA ARG A 236 -4.12 7.44 2.06
C ARG A 236 -4.24 6.20 2.97
N THR A 237 -3.38 6.14 3.99
CA THR A 237 -3.41 5.12 5.04
C THR A 237 -4.79 5.00 5.69
N TYR A 238 -5.41 6.12 6.07
CA TYR A 238 -6.71 6.14 6.75
C TYR A 238 -7.89 5.71 5.86
N ASP A 239 -7.79 5.92 4.54
CA ASP A 239 -8.78 5.42 3.58
C ASP A 239 -8.68 3.89 3.50
N LEU A 240 -7.46 3.34 3.43
CA LEU A 240 -7.21 1.89 3.44
C LEU A 240 -7.65 1.24 4.76
N LEU A 241 -7.36 1.85 5.91
CA LEU A 241 -7.87 1.38 7.22
C LEU A 241 -9.39 1.23 7.21
N TRP A 242 -10.10 2.23 6.71
CA TRP A 242 -11.56 2.18 6.59
C TRP A 242 -12.04 1.09 5.63
N ARG A 243 -11.41 0.95 4.45
CA ARG A 243 -11.76 -0.09 3.45
C ARG A 243 -11.64 -1.51 3.99
N LEU A 244 -10.57 -1.80 4.74
CA LEU A 244 -10.34 -3.12 5.35
C LEU A 244 -11.47 -3.50 6.31
N GLU A 245 -11.89 -2.57 7.16
CA GLU A 245 -12.98 -2.77 8.12
C GLU A 245 -14.38 -2.75 7.47
N ASN A 246 -14.50 -2.28 6.21
CA ASN A 246 -15.75 -2.17 5.47
C ASN A 246 -15.84 -3.13 4.26
N GLY A 247 -15.13 -4.27 4.33
CA GLY A 247 -15.37 -5.44 3.47
C GLY A 247 -14.36 -5.68 2.35
N GLU A 248 -13.25 -4.91 2.28
CA GLU A 248 -12.14 -5.23 1.37
C GLU A 248 -11.12 -6.22 1.98
N PHE A 249 -11.38 -6.76 3.19
CA PHE A 249 -10.60 -7.84 3.78
C PHE A 249 -11.23 -9.21 3.46
N PRO A 250 -10.56 -10.14 2.75
CA PRO A 250 -11.07 -11.49 2.48
C PRO A 250 -11.15 -12.35 3.75
N THR A 251 -12.16 -13.22 3.81
CA THR A 251 -12.57 -13.95 5.03
C THR A 251 -12.70 -15.47 4.88
N SER A 252 -12.66 -16.01 3.66
CA SER A 252 -12.77 -17.47 3.45
C SER A 252 -11.53 -18.23 3.92
N GLN A 253 -11.69 -19.32 4.68
CA GLN A 253 -10.61 -20.27 4.89
C GLN A 253 -10.33 -21.00 3.56
N LEU A 254 -9.05 -21.07 3.17
CA LEU A 254 -8.55 -21.62 1.91
C LEU A 254 -7.88 -22.99 2.09
N LEU A 255 -7.54 -23.36 3.31
CA LEU A 255 -7.11 -24.71 3.66
C LEU A 255 -8.21 -25.37 4.48
N VAL A 256 -8.60 -26.58 4.07
CA VAL A 256 -9.54 -27.39 4.85
C VAL A 256 -8.84 -27.82 6.13
N LYS A 257 -9.53 -27.74 7.27
CA LYS A 257 -9.03 -28.30 8.53
C LYS A 257 -9.05 -29.82 8.43
N ASP A 258 -7.87 -30.44 8.42
CA ASP A 258 -7.77 -31.89 8.55
C ASP A 258 -8.40 -32.33 9.89
N ASN A 259 -9.38 -33.22 9.80
CA ASN A 259 -10.19 -33.79 10.88
C ASN A 259 -11.20 -32.84 11.56
N ASP A 260 -12.41 -32.82 10.97
CA ASP A 260 -13.63 -33.24 11.69
C ASP A 260 -14.37 -34.26 10.80
N GLU A 261 -13.71 -35.37 10.44
CA GLU A 261 -14.37 -36.46 9.70
C GLU A 261 -15.22 -37.33 10.64
N ALA A 262 -16.50 -37.46 10.28
CA ALA A 262 -17.37 -38.61 10.57
C ALA A 262 -17.54 -39.06 12.04
N GLU A 263 -18.34 -38.32 12.82
CA GLU A 263 -19.33 -38.98 13.69
C GLU A 263 -20.69 -39.03 12.99
N ASN A 264 -20.99 -40.18 12.38
CA ASN A 264 -22.32 -40.61 11.98
C ASN A 264 -22.46 -42.12 12.23
N ASP A 265 -23.68 -42.54 12.53
CA ASP A 265 -24.11 -43.93 12.80
C ASP A 265 -23.51 -44.68 14.00
N ASN A 266 -24.26 -44.63 15.10
CA ASN A 266 -25.00 -45.80 15.61
C ASN A 266 -24.26 -47.16 15.70
N ASP A 267 -23.45 -47.36 16.74
CA ASP A 267 -23.43 -48.66 17.45
C ASP A 267 -23.27 -48.47 18.97
N ALA A 268 -23.83 -49.39 19.74
CA ALA A 268 -23.89 -49.36 21.20
C ALA A 268 -23.19 -50.60 21.80
N THR A 269 -21.85 -50.58 21.87
CA THR A 269 -21.12 -51.52 22.75
C THR A 269 -19.97 -50.86 23.51
N THR A 270 -19.94 -51.10 24.81
CA THR A 270 -18.90 -50.59 25.71
C THR A 270 -17.66 -51.49 25.71
N VAL A 271 -16.50 -50.91 25.39
CA VAL A 271 -15.21 -51.39 25.91
C VAL A 271 -14.45 -50.20 26.47
N GLN A 272 -14.15 -50.23 27.77
CA GLN A 272 -13.24 -49.28 28.39
C GLN A 272 -11.81 -49.73 28.13
N GLN A 273 -11.00 -48.88 27.50
CA GLN A 273 -9.55 -49.05 27.50
C GLN A 273 -8.90 -47.69 27.79
N GLU A 274 -8.29 -47.56 28.97
CA GLU A 274 -7.59 -46.35 29.39
C GLU A 274 -6.30 -46.21 28.57
N VAL A 275 -6.27 -45.21 27.68
CA VAL A 275 -5.05 -44.72 27.02
C VAL A 275 -4.70 -43.37 27.63
N ALA A 276 -3.39 -43.10 27.77
CA ALA A 276 -2.86 -42.04 28.61
C ALA A 276 -3.41 -40.64 28.28
N VAL A 277 -3.49 -39.80 29.33
CA VAL A 277 -3.94 -38.40 29.26
C VAL A 277 -3.13 -37.61 28.23
N SER A 278 -3.79 -37.18 27.17
CA SER A 278 -3.23 -36.22 26.20
C SER A 278 -3.07 -34.83 26.85
N PRO A 279 -1.99 -34.07 26.60
CA PRO A 279 -1.77 -32.75 27.22
C PRO A 279 -2.74 -31.68 26.68
N LYS A 280 -3.94 -31.61 27.26
CA LYS A 280 -4.95 -30.58 26.92
C LYS A 280 -4.56 -29.14 27.31
N ASP A 281 -3.47 -28.99 28.06
CA ASP A 281 -2.97 -27.70 28.57
C ASP A 281 -1.74 -27.18 27.81
N ALA A 282 -1.34 -27.83 26.71
CA ALA A 282 -0.31 -27.29 25.82
C ALA A 282 -0.86 -26.05 25.09
N ALA A 283 -0.22 -24.89 25.26
CA ALA A 283 -0.55 -23.70 24.49
C ALA A 283 -0.38 -23.99 22.99
N PRO A 284 -1.25 -23.46 22.11
CA PRO A 284 -1.16 -23.71 20.68
C PRO A 284 0.19 -23.22 20.15
N ASP A 285 0.82 -24.04 19.32
CA ASP A 285 2.07 -23.66 18.66
C ASP A 285 1.79 -22.51 17.67
N THR A 286 2.34 -21.34 17.99
CA THR A 286 2.28 -20.12 17.19
C THR A 286 3.54 -19.91 16.35
N SER A 287 4.37 -20.93 16.17
CA SER A 287 5.47 -20.91 15.21
C SER A 287 4.95 -20.93 13.77
N PHE A 288 5.60 -20.15 12.90
CA PHE A 288 5.20 -20.01 11.51
C PHE A 288 5.36 -21.31 10.72
N GLN A 289 4.25 -21.81 10.18
CA GLN A 289 4.14 -23.07 9.43
C GLN A 289 3.74 -22.78 7.98
N LEU A 290 4.69 -22.89 7.05
CA LEU A 290 4.53 -22.41 5.66
C LEU A 290 3.41 -23.15 4.90
N GLU A 291 3.21 -24.42 5.22
CA GLU A 291 2.15 -25.29 4.74
C GLU A 291 0.74 -24.92 5.23
N LYS A 292 0.62 -23.92 6.13
CA LYS A 292 -0.65 -23.33 6.59
C LYS A 292 -0.86 -21.90 6.06
N LEU A 293 0.04 -21.38 5.22
CA LEU A 293 -0.02 -20.00 4.73
C LEU A 293 -1.08 -19.83 3.64
N GLU A 294 -2.27 -19.38 4.01
CA GLU A 294 -3.35 -19.14 3.04
C GLU A 294 -3.10 -17.91 2.14
N ARG A 295 -2.50 -16.84 2.68
CA ARG A 295 -2.49 -15.50 2.07
C ARG A 295 -1.17 -14.76 2.24
N ILE A 296 -0.76 -14.03 1.21
CA ILE A 296 0.27 -12.99 1.28
C ILE A 296 -0.36 -11.65 0.92
N TYR A 297 -0.20 -10.65 1.80
CA TYR A 297 -0.61 -9.27 1.55
C TYR A 297 0.56 -8.47 0.98
N ILE A 298 0.44 -7.98 -0.26
CA ILE A 298 1.40 -7.05 -0.87
C ILE A 298 0.89 -5.64 -0.60
N VAL A 299 1.73 -4.77 -0.03
CA VAL A 299 1.30 -3.43 0.39
C VAL A 299 2.27 -2.34 -0.09
N LEU A 300 1.71 -1.31 -0.73
CA LEU A 300 2.37 -0.04 -1.02
C LEU A 300 1.37 1.10 -0.75
N ILE A 301 1.60 1.89 0.29
CA ILE A 301 0.69 2.98 0.71
C ILE A 301 1.46 4.09 1.43
N GLY A 302 1.02 5.34 1.28
CA GLY A 302 1.57 6.50 1.99
C GLY A 302 2.07 7.63 1.10
N THR A 303 2.28 7.37 -0.20
CA THR A 303 2.73 8.40 -1.16
C THR A 303 1.74 9.58 -1.25
N ASN A 304 0.44 9.29 -1.07
CA ASN A 304 -0.65 10.28 -1.06
C ASN A 304 -0.94 10.89 0.32
N ASN A 305 -0.38 10.36 1.41
CA ASN A 305 -0.33 11.07 2.69
C ASN A 305 0.65 12.26 2.52
N LEU A 306 1.90 11.99 2.12
CA LEU A 306 2.87 13.03 1.79
C LEU A 306 2.34 13.96 0.69
N GLY A 307 1.76 13.39 -0.37
CA GLY A 307 1.11 14.08 -1.48
C GLY A 307 -0.13 14.92 -1.13
N GLY A 308 -0.71 14.72 0.07
CA GLY A 308 -1.80 15.52 0.64
C GLY A 308 -1.34 16.55 1.67
N GLY A 309 -0.02 16.72 1.87
CA GLY A 309 0.53 17.65 2.86
C GLY A 309 0.72 17.06 4.26
N MET A 310 0.69 15.74 4.43
CA MET A 310 1.03 15.11 5.70
C MET A 310 2.55 15.03 5.91
N LEU A 311 3.00 15.19 7.15
CA LEU A 311 4.43 15.08 7.52
C LEU A 311 4.91 13.61 7.54
N PRO A 312 6.24 13.36 7.46
CA PRO A 312 6.81 12.01 7.52
C PRO A 312 6.36 11.22 8.75
N THR A 313 6.49 11.77 9.97
CA THR A 313 6.12 11.08 11.22
C THR A 313 4.67 10.59 11.23
N ARG A 314 3.73 11.46 10.84
CA ARG A 314 2.31 11.12 10.73
C ARG A 314 2.06 10.09 9.61
N THR A 315 2.81 10.15 8.51
CA THR A 315 2.75 9.13 7.46
C THR A 315 3.25 7.75 7.94
N ILE A 316 4.33 7.73 8.74
CA ILE A 316 4.87 6.51 9.37
C ILE A 316 3.84 5.90 10.34
N GLU A 317 3.20 6.71 11.18
CA GLU A 317 2.12 6.27 12.10
C GLU A 317 0.94 5.65 11.34
N GLY A 318 0.52 6.25 10.23
CA GLY A 318 -0.52 5.69 9.37
C GLY A 318 -0.13 4.36 8.72
N ILE A 319 1.14 4.21 8.33
CA ILE A 319 1.66 2.96 7.78
C ILE A 319 1.71 1.86 8.86
N ASP A 320 2.18 2.19 10.07
CA ASP A 320 2.17 1.27 11.22
C ASP A 320 0.76 0.78 11.53
N ALA A 321 -0.23 1.70 11.57
CA ALA A 321 -1.63 1.34 11.76
C ALA A 321 -2.18 0.40 10.67
N VAL A 322 -1.83 0.60 9.39
CA VAL A 322 -2.24 -0.29 8.29
C VAL A 322 -1.68 -1.70 8.47
N GLY A 323 -0.37 -1.84 8.70
CA GLY A 323 0.26 -3.15 8.86
C GLY A 323 -0.28 -3.91 10.07
N ARG A 324 -0.42 -3.21 11.21
CA ARG A 324 -1.05 -3.76 12.44
C ARG A 324 -2.50 -4.18 12.23
N THR A 325 -3.28 -3.40 11.47
CA THR A 325 -4.69 -3.71 11.18
C THR A 325 -4.83 -4.95 10.30
N LEU A 326 -3.99 -5.10 9.26
CA LEU A 326 -3.96 -6.32 8.44
C LEU A 326 -3.63 -7.58 9.25
N LEU A 327 -2.59 -7.53 10.09
CA LEU A 327 -2.17 -8.66 10.92
C LEU A 327 -3.20 -8.99 12.01
N ARG A 328 -3.81 -7.96 12.62
CA ARG A 328 -4.92 -8.10 13.56
C ARG A 328 -6.12 -8.79 12.91
N LEU A 329 -6.63 -8.26 11.79
CA LEU A 329 -7.78 -8.82 11.08
C LEU A 329 -7.52 -10.27 10.62
N HIS A 330 -6.30 -10.59 10.18
CA HIS A 330 -5.92 -11.96 9.86
C HIS A 330 -6.02 -12.87 11.09
N THR A 331 -5.43 -12.46 12.21
CA THR A 331 -5.43 -13.22 13.47
C THR A 331 -6.85 -13.45 14.01
N GLU A 332 -7.70 -12.42 13.95
CA GLU A 332 -9.11 -12.45 14.37
C GLU A 332 -9.97 -13.37 13.47
N THR A 333 -9.67 -13.43 12.17
CA THR A 333 -10.48 -14.17 11.17
C THR A 333 -10.08 -15.63 11.03
N PHE A 334 -8.77 -15.94 11.09
CA PHE A 334 -8.24 -17.23 10.66
C PHE A 334 -7.68 -18.12 11.79
N SER A 335 -7.73 -17.67 13.06
CA SER A 335 -7.05 -18.26 14.24
C SER A 335 -5.58 -17.85 14.38
N LEU A 336 -5.13 -17.73 15.65
CA LEU A 336 -3.74 -17.56 16.08
C LEU A 336 -2.76 -18.60 15.51
N THR A 337 -3.26 -19.76 15.10
CA THR A 337 -2.50 -20.87 14.50
C THR A 337 -2.29 -20.74 13.00
N THR A 338 -3.01 -19.84 12.33
CA THR A 338 -2.90 -19.62 10.88
C THR A 338 -1.92 -18.46 10.63
N PRO A 339 -0.80 -18.71 9.92
CA PRO A 339 0.21 -17.68 9.73
C PRO A 339 -0.21 -16.61 8.73
N ALA A 340 0.14 -15.36 9.04
CA ALA A 340 0.04 -14.24 8.10
C ALA A 340 1.36 -14.02 7.35
N ALA A 341 1.31 -13.47 6.13
CA ALA A 341 2.50 -12.94 5.49
C ALA A 341 2.26 -11.59 4.82
N ILE A 342 3.25 -10.70 4.90
CA ILE A 342 3.22 -9.36 4.30
C ILE A 342 4.50 -9.14 3.48
N VAL A 343 4.34 -8.65 2.25
CA VAL A 343 5.41 -8.06 1.45
C VAL A 343 5.15 -6.56 1.37
N PHE A 344 5.83 -5.79 2.23
CA PHE A 344 5.67 -4.34 2.33
C PHE A 344 6.71 -3.63 1.46
N SER A 345 6.30 -2.65 0.67
CA SER A 345 7.22 -1.81 -0.11
C SER A 345 7.52 -0.50 0.60
N GLU A 346 8.80 -0.10 0.64
CA GLU A 346 9.17 1.31 0.81
C GLU A 346 8.37 2.22 -0.12
N LEU A 347 8.20 3.49 0.28
CA LEU A 347 7.61 4.50 -0.60
C LEU A 347 8.50 4.67 -1.83
N LEU A 348 7.93 4.46 -3.01
CA LEU A 348 8.65 4.63 -4.27
C LEU A 348 9.02 6.11 -4.48
N PRO A 349 10.19 6.41 -5.08
CA PRO A 349 10.63 7.77 -5.36
C PRO A 349 9.59 8.61 -6.11
N ARG A 350 9.45 9.88 -5.71
CA ARG A 350 8.46 10.83 -6.23
C ARG A 350 9.15 12.15 -6.58
N ARG A 351 9.10 12.52 -7.87
CA ARG A 351 9.76 13.71 -8.42
C ARG A 351 8.78 14.63 -9.17
N ASP A 352 7.48 14.55 -8.86
CA ASP A 352 6.43 15.48 -9.35
C ASP A 352 6.46 16.81 -8.59
N ASP A 353 7.68 17.35 -8.42
CA ASP A 353 8.12 18.46 -7.55
C ASP A 353 7.26 19.73 -7.63
N HIS A 354 6.61 19.96 -8.77
CA HIS A 354 5.64 21.03 -8.96
C HIS A 354 4.46 20.96 -7.98
N ARG A 355 4.12 19.78 -7.45
CA ARG A 355 3.10 19.63 -6.39
C ARG A 355 3.63 19.94 -5.00
N ALA A 356 4.88 19.57 -4.68
CA ALA A 356 5.51 19.88 -3.40
C ALA A 356 5.52 21.39 -3.15
N ARG A 357 5.81 22.17 -4.19
CA ARG A 357 5.81 23.64 -4.15
C ARG A 357 4.44 24.23 -3.80
N ASN A 358 3.36 23.58 -4.23
CA ASN A 358 1.97 24.03 -4.01
C ASN A 358 1.40 23.62 -2.64
N MET A 359 2.19 23.02 -1.74
CA MET A 359 1.76 22.67 -0.38
C MET A 359 1.89 23.82 0.62
N CYS A 360 2.67 24.85 0.27
CA CYS A 360 2.90 26.03 1.08
C CYS A 360 2.00 27.19 0.59
N PRO A 361 1.14 27.78 1.44
CA PRO A 361 0.73 27.34 2.78
C PRO A 361 -0.32 26.20 2.74
N PRO A 362 -0.51 25.44 3.84
CA PRO A 362 0.11 25.63 5.16
C PRO A 362 1.42 24.86 5.36
N ARG A 363 1.75 23.88 4.52
CA ARG A 363 2.97 23.07 4.65
C ARG A 363 4.13 23.71 3.88
N CYS A 364 4.85 24.57 4.58
CA CYS A 364 6.07 25.21 4.11
C CYS A 364 7.32 24.52 4.69
N LYS A 365 8.46 24.64 4.00
CA LYS A 365 9.79 24.29 4.52
C LYS A 365 10.18 25.24 5.66
N ASN A 366 9.84 26.52 5.52
CA ASN A 366 9.87 27.50 6.59
C ASN A 366 8.55 28.28 6.57
N ILE A 367 7.79 28.20 7.67
CA ILE A 367 6.45 28.81 7.77
C ILE A 367 6.48 30.34 7.91
N THR A 368 7.55 30.88 8.50
CA THR A 368 7.74 32.32 8.72
C THR A 368 8.09 33.06 7.42
N THR A 369 8.90 32.44 6.56
CA THR A 369 9.28 33.00 5.24
C THR A 369 8.35 32.56 4.11
N LEU A 370 7.43 31.62 4.37
CA LEU A 370 6.62 30.91 3.37
C LEU A 370 7.48 30.25 2.28
N GLU A 371 8.64 29.70 2.66
CA GLU A 371 9.50 28.94 1.75
C GLU A 371 8.82 27.59 1.40
N PRO A 372 8.57 27.28 0.11
CA PRO A 372 7.94 26.01 -0.27
C PRO A 372 8.93 24.83 -0.23
N TYR A 373 8.42 23.61 -0.15
CA TYR A 373 9.22 22.41 -0.42
C TYR A 373 9.50 22.30 -1.92
N GLU A 374 10.77 22.13 -2.31
CA GLU A 374 11.15 22.00 -3.72
C GLU A 374 11.02 20.58 -4.28
N SER A 375 10.95 19.54 -3.44
CA SER A 375 10.77 18.14 -3.85
C SER A 375 10.13 17.29 -2.74
N PHE A 376 9.60 16.11 -3.09
CA PHE A 376 9.13 15.11 -2.13
C PHE A 376 10.22 14.19 -1.60
N MET A 377 11.36 14.04 -2.30
CA MET A 377 12.37 13.03 -1.97
C MET A 377 12.80 13.07 -0.49
N PRO A 378 13.20 14.21 0.12
CA PRO A 378 13.62 14.22 1.53
C PRO A 378 12.55 13.75 2.52
N ALA A 379 11.26 13.90 2.17
CA ALA A 379 10.14 13.43 2.97
C ALA A 379 9.85 11.93 2.76
N ILE A 380 10.15 11.38 1.58
CA ILE A 380 10.12 9.93 1.30
C ILE A 380 11.27 9.25 2.01
N ASP A 381 12.49 9.78 1.89
CA ASP A 381 13.69 9.22 2.52
C ASP A 381 13.53 9.20 4.06
N ALA A 382 12.90 10.24 4.62
CA ALA A 382 12.56 10.30 6.04
C ALA A 382 11.49 9.28 6.49
N VAL A 383 10.56 8.88 5.60
CA VAL A 383 9.65 7.74 5.88
C VAL A 383 10.41 6.42 5.78
N ASN A 384 11.10 6.19 4.66
CA ASN A 384 11.75 4.91 4.34
C ASN A 384 12.80 4.52 5.39
N ARG A 385 13.60 5.47 5.90
CA ARG A 385 14.57 5.23 7.00
C ARG A 385 13.97 4.69 8.30
N GLU A 386 12.67 4.86 8.54
CA GLU A 386 11.97 4.40 9.75
C GLU A 386 11.10 3.15 9.51
N LEU A 387 10.85 2.76 8.25
CA LEU A 387 9.97 1.62 7.93
C LEU A 387 10.50 0.29 8.45
N GLU A 388 11.81 0.09 8.52
CA GLU A 388 12.40 -1.12 9.07
C GLU A 388 12.07 -1.29 10.56
N ARG A 389 12.19 -0.21 11.35
CA ARG A 389 11.81 -0.19 12.77
C ARG A 389 10.30 -0.41 12.98
N VAL A 390 9.46 0.09 12.07
CA VAL A 390 8.01 -0.16 12.08
C VAL A 390 7.72 -1.65 11.83
N VAL A 391 8.32 -2.21 10.77
CA VAL A 391 8.14 -3.61 10.38
C VAL A 391 8.68 -4.58 11.44
N ASP A 392 9.79 -4.27 12.12
CA ASP A 392 10.27 -5.06 13.26
C ASP A 392 9.30 -5.01 14.45
N GLY A 393 8.61 -3.88 14.66
CA GLY A 393 7.48 -3.79 15.57
C GLY A 393 6.38 -4.79 15.23
N TRP A 394 6.02 -4.92 13.95
CA TRP A 394 5.04 -5.91 13.49
C TRP A 394 5.52 -7.35 13.70
N ARG A 395 6.77 -7.67 13.34
CA ARG A 395 7.37 -9.01 13.52
C ARG A 395 7.37 -9.44 14.99
N LYS A 396 7.67 -8.50 15.90
CA LYS A 396 7.67 -8.73 17.34
C LYS A 396 6.26 -8.97 17.90
N ASP A 397 5.30 -8.15 17.49
CA ASP A 397 3.95 -8.16 18.05
C ASP A 397 3.06 -9.25 17.42
N PHE A 398 3.41 -9.74 16.22
CA PHE A 398 2.75 -10.83 15.51
C PHE A 398 3.74 -11.96 15.13
N PRO A 399 4.24 -12.75 16.10
CA PRO A 399 5.30 -13.74 15.86
C PRO A 399 4.91 -14.89 14.92
N ASN A 400 3.61 -15.19 14.75
CA ASN A 400 3.13 -16.12 13.73
C ASN A 400 2.99 -15.42 12.35
N SER A 401 4.02 -14.70 11.91
CA SER A 401 4.00 -14.03 10.61
C SER A 401 5.36 -13.97 9.91
N ARG A 402 5.34 -13.93 8.57
CA ARG A 402 6.51 -13.59 7.74
C ARG A 402 6.32 -12.23 7.11
N ILE A 403 7.17 -11.27 7.49
CA ILE A 403 7.07 -9.89 6.99
C ILE A 403 8.38 -9.52 6.32
N VAL A 404 8.30 -9.24 5.02
CA VAL A 404 9.42 -8.88 4.16
C VAL A 404 9.30 -7.42 3.74
N LEU A 405 10.33 -6.62 4.00
CA LEU A 405 10.45 -5.24 3.55
C LEU A 405 11.21 -5.21 2.22
N LEU A 406 10.60 -4.63 1.19
CA LEU A 406 11.25 -4.34 -0.09
C LEU A 406 11.84 -2.94 -0.04
N SER A 407 13.15 -2.82 -0.29
CA SER A 407 13.90 -1.58 -0.15
C SER A 407 14.46 -1.07 -1.49
N SER A 408 14.41 0.25 -1.65
CA SER A 408 15.08 1.00 -2.70
C SER A 408 16.59 1.15 -2.49
N SER A 409 17.13 0.76 -1.33
CA SER A 409 18.58 0.77 -1.08
C SER A 409 19.35 -0.22 -1.96
N ASN A 410 20.63 0.09 -2.17
CA ASN A 410 21.60 -0.76 -2.84
C ASN A 410 22.29 -1.71 -1.83
N GLU A 411 22.83 -2.82 -2.32
CA GLU A 411 23.46 -3.85 -1.47
C GLU A 411 24.69 -3.33 -0.69
N GLU A 412 25.38 -2.31 -1.21
CA GLU A 412 26.51 -1.64 -0.54
C GLU A 412 26.09 -0.76 0.66
N GLU A 413 24.83 -0.33 0.73
CA GLU A 413 24.33 0.50 1.85
C GLU A 413 23.95 -0.34 3.07
N GLU A 414 23.75 -1.66 2.91
CA GLU A 414 23.35 -2.56 3.99
C GLU A 414 24.48 -2.81 4.99
N GLU A 415 25.75 -2.87 4.54
CA GLU A 415 26.91 -3.06 5.43
C GLU A 415 27.07 -1.87 6.41
N ASP A 416 27.02 -0.64 5.89
CA ASP A 416 27.08 0.61 6.66
C ASP A 416 25.83 0.81 7.55
N TRP A 417 24.64 0.38 7.11
CA TRP A 417 23.44 0.44 7.96
C TRP A 417 23.49 -0.57 9.12
N VAL A 418 24.02 -1.77 8.88
CA VAL A 418 24.29 -2.79 9.90
C VAL A 418 25.39 -2.35 10.88
N GLU A 419 26.34 -1.52 10.45
CA GLU A 419 27.30 -0.86 11.35
C GLU A 419 26.62 0.23 12.20
N ARG A 420 25.84 1.13 11.58
CA ARG A 420 25.07 2.17 12.28
C ARG A 420 24.02 1.63 13.27
N LEU A 421 23.47 0.44 13.06
CA LEU A 421 22.61 -0.24 14.04
C LEU A 421 23.36 -0.62 15.32
N LYS A 422 24.60 -1.11 15.22
CA LYS A 422 25.40 -1.56 16.38
C LYS A 422 25.69 -0.38 17.30
N ASP A 423 26.15 0.74 16.74
CA ASP A 423 26.38 1.98 17.49
C ASP A 423 25.11 2.48 18.22
N ARG A 424 23.95 2.43 17.57
CA ARG A 424 22.66 2.80 18.19
C ARG A 424 22.26 1.88 19.36
N MET A 425 22.68 0.61 19.36
CA MET A 425 22.45 -0.31 20.48
C MET A 425 23.46 -0.14 21.61
N VAL A 426 24.72 0.22 21.31
CA VAL A 426 25.76 0.51 22.31
C VAL A 426 25.50 1.84 23.05
N GLY A 427 24.88 2.82 22.40
CA GLY A 427 24.69 4.18 22.92
C GLY A 427 23.77 4.36 24.14
N ASN A 428 23.24 3.31 24.76
CA ASN A 428 22.28 3.43 25.87
C ASN A 428 22.45 2.36 26.98
N GLY A 429 23.69 2.08 27.38
CA GLY A 429 24.01 1.03 28.36
C GLY A 429 25.32 1.24 29.13
N GLY A 430 25.39 2.30 29.95
CA GLY A 430 26.56 2.57 30.79
C GLY A 430 26.66 1.70 32.04
N ASP A 431 27.02 0.42 31.90
CA ASP A 431 27.83 -0.32 32.89
C ASP A 431 28.34 -1.66 32.30
N GLY A 432 29.60 -2.00 32.57
CA GLY A 432 30.32 -3.02 31.81
C GLY A 432 29.90 -4.48 32.03
N LYS A 433 29.30 -5.10 31.01
CA LYS A 433 29.21 -6.56 30.83
C LYS A 433 29.42 -6.96 29.36
N GLU A 434 30.68 -6.95 28.94
CA GLU A 434 31.09 -7.60 27.68
C GLU A 434 30.80 -9.11 27.77
N GLY A 435 30.12 -9.67 26.76
CA GLY A 435 29.98 -11.14 26.59
C GLY A 435 28.56 -11.73 26.54
N GLU A 436 27.48 -10.97 26.74
CA GLU A 436 26.10 -11.51 26.74
C GLU A 436 25.20 -10.98 25.61
N HIS A 437 25.60 -9.90 24.92
CA HIS A 437 24.78 -9.24 23.89
C HIS A 437 24.97 -9.77 22.46
N ASP A 438 26.19 -10.17 22.07
CA ASP A 438 26.49 -10.67 20.71
C ASP A 438 25.65 -11.89 20.32
N ASN A 439 25.27 -12.68 21.33
CA ASN A 439 24.51 -13.92 21.16
C ASN A 439 23.05 -13.67 20.72
N VAL A 440 22.50 -12.47 20.91
CA VAL A 440 21.12 -12.16 20.50
C VAL A 440 21.02 -11.94 18.99
N LEU A 441 22.01 -11.27 18.39
CA LEU A 441 22.05 -11.04 16.94
C LEU A 441 22.57 -12.28 16.19
N ALA A 442 23.55 -12.99 16.76
CA ALA A 442 24.05 -14.24 16.18
C ALA A 442 22.99 -15.36 16.15
N ALA A 443 22.11 -15.43 17.17
CA ALA A 443 21.06 -16.45 17.25
C ALA A 443 19.90 -16.27 16.25
N SER A 444 19.73 -15.09 15.65
CA SER A 444 18.79 -14.94 14.53
C SER A 444 19.40 -15.55 13.26
N ILE A 445 20.63 -15.18 12.95
CA ILE A 445 21.38 -15.61 11.76
C ILE A 445 21.57 -17.14 11.71
N SER A 446 21.66 -17.83 12.87
CA SER A 446 21.94 -19.27 12.93
C SER A 446 20.71 -20.19 12.75
N ASN A 447 19.47 -19.68 12.69
CA ASN A 447 18.25 -20.49 12.78
C ASN A 447 17.28 -20.28 11.61
N ASN A 448 17.67 -20.76 10.41
CA ASN A 448 16.77 -20.90 9.25
C ASN A 448 15.93 -19.64 8.93
N GLN A 449 16.52 -18.46 9.13
CA GLN A 449 15.81 -17.18 9.07
C GLN A 449 15.51 -16.82 7.60
N TYR A 450 14.25 -16.51 7.28
CA TYR A 450 13.87 -16.00 5.97
C TYR A 450 14.47 -14.59 5.77
N GLN A 451 14.67 -14.17 4.51
CA GLN A 451 15.23 -12.85 4.25
C GLN A 451 14.20 -11.76 4.59
N HIS A 452 14.39 -11.10 5.73
CA HIS A 452 13.53 -10.04 6.26
C HIS A 452 13.50 -8.77 5.38
N ARG A 453 14.59 -8.48 4.67
CA ARG A 453 14.80 -7.22 3.94
C ARG A 453 15.40 -7.53 2.56
N ILE A 454 14.79 -6.98 1.51
CA ILE A 454 15.20 -7.23 0.11
C ILE A 454 15.71 -5.94 -0.51
N ASN A 455 17.00 -5.89 -0.81
CA ASN A 455 17.56 -4.85 -1.66
C ASN A 455 17.06 -5.03 -3.09
N CYS A 456 16.27 -4.06 -3.54
CA CYS A 456 15.78 -3.99 -4.90
C CYS A 456 16.50 -2.91 -5.70
N GLY A 457 17.05 -1.88 -5.06
CA GLY A 457 17.83 -0.83 -5.71
C GLY A 457 17.08 -0.23 -6.90
N ARG A 458 17.71 -0.30 -8.08
CA ARG A 458 17.10 0.06 -9.37
C ARG A 458 15.72 -0.59 -9.62
N THR A 459 15.46 -1.80 -9.13
CA THR A 459 14.13 -2.46 -9.30
C THR A 459 13.01 -1.84 -8.45
N MET A 460 13.35 -0.91 -7.54
CA MET A 460 12.44 0.05 -6.90
C MET A 460 12.79 1.51 -7.24
N PHE A 461 13.28 1.74 -8.47
CA PHE A 461 13.48 3.08 -9.06
C PHE A 461 14.54 3.96 -8.38
N ALA A 462 15.49 3.38 -7.63
CA ALA A 462 16.74 4.06 -7.30
C ALA A 462 17.55 4.32 -8.58
N ILE A 463 17.31 5.49 -9.17
CA ILE A 463 17.78 5.93 -10.49
C ILE A 463 18.05 7.44 -10.40
N ASP A 464 19.30 7.85 -10.35
CA ASP A 464 19.67 9.27 -10.21
C ASP A 464 19.48 10.07 -11.51
N ASN A 465 19.67 9.40 -12.66
CA ASN A 465 19.52 10.03 -13.96
C ASN A 465 18.04 10.38 -14.24
N GLY A 466 17.75 11.67 -14.43
CA GLY A 466 16.39 12.17 -14.65
C GLY A 466 15.72 11.62 -15.92
N ASP A 467 16.42 11.59 -17.05
CA ASP A 467 15.87 11.09 -18.32
C ASP A 467 15.55 9.59 -18.27
N GLU A 468 16.35 8.82 -17.53
CA GLU A 468 16.12 7.41 -17.28
C GLU A 468 15.01 7.16 -16.26
N PHE A 469 14.89 8.00 -15.23
CA PHE A 469 13.76 7.95 -14.30
C PHE A 469 12.43 8.25 -15.02
N ASP A 470 12.38 9.32 -15.82
CA ASP A 470 11.23 9.72 -16.61
C ASP A 470 10.85 8.67 -17.67
N ARG A 471 11.81 7.84 -18.12
CA ARG A 471 11.52 6.68 -18.99
C ARG A 471 10.67 5.61 -18.29
N TYR A 472 10.77 5.44 -16.98
CA TYR A 472 10.00 4.45 -16.21
C TYR A 472 8.80 5.07 -15.47
N MET A 473 8.89 6.33 -15.04
CA MET A 473 7.87 7.11 -14.35
C MET A 473 7.65 8.46 -15.05
N PRO A 474 6.92 8.49 -16.18
CA PRO A 474 6.87 9.66 -17.07
C PRO A 474 6.10 10.88 -16.51
N ASP A 475 5.26 10.70 -15.49
CA ASP A 475 4.65 11.79 -14.72
C ASP A 475 5.40 12.09 -13.40
N ARG A 476 6.51 11.36 -13.17
CA ARG A 476 7.37 11.36 -11.98
C ARG A 476 6.73 10.87 -10.68
N LEU A 477 5.68 10.05 -10.78
CA LEU A 477 5.04 9.39 -9.63
C LEU A 477 4.59 7.95 -9.93
N HIS A 478 4.05 7.68 -11.11
CA HIS A 478 3.44 6.40 -11.46
C HIS A 478 4.29 5.64 -12.49
N PRO A 479 4.56 4.33 -12.28
CA PRO A 479 5.24 3.52 -13.27
C PRO A 479 4.43 3.41 -14.57
N ASN A 480 5.10 3.41 -15.72
CA ASN A 480 4.53 2.92 -16.98
C ASN A 480 4.73 1.39 -17.13
N TYR A 481 4.39 0.80 -18.27
CA TYR A 481 4.58 -0.64 -18.51
C TYR A 481 6.00 -1.16 -18.21
N GLU A 482 7.06 -0.48 -18.69
CA GLU A 482 8.44 -0.88 -18.40
C GLU A 482 8.81 -0.63 -16.93
N GLY A 483 8.18 0.34 -16.27
CA GLY A 483 8.29 0.57 -14.83
C GLY A 483 7.64 -0.54 -13.99
N TYR A 484 6.42 -0.95 -14.30
CA TYR A 484 5.76 -2.10 -13.66
C TYR A 484 6.56 -3.39 -13.87
N LYS A 485 7.17 -3.57 -15.05
CA LYS A 485 8.07 -4.70 -15.40
C LYS A 485 9.43 -4.65 -14.72
N LEU A 486 9.80 -3.49 -14.16
CA LEU A 486 10.97 -3.29 -13.32
C LEU A 486 10.61 -3.63 -11.86
N TRP A 487 9.48 -3.12 -11.35
CA TRP A 487 8.97 -3.37 -9.99
C TRP A 487 8.54 -4.83 -9.76
N SER A 488 7.96 -5.52 -10.76
CA SER A 488 7.52 -6.91 -10.62
C SER A 488 8.64 -7.88 -10.24
N ARG A 489 9.89 -7.55 -10.59
CA ARG A 489 11.10 -8.31 -10.24
C ARG A 489 11.39 -8.22 -8.74
N CYS A 490 11.21 -7.04 -8.16
CA CYS A 490 11.35 -6.81 -6.73
C CYS A 490 10.24 -7.52 -5.95
N LEU A 491 8.98 -7.39 -6.39
CA LEU A 491 7.84 -8.10 -5.82
C LEU A 491 8.06 -9.62 -5.82
N ARG A 492 8.59 -10.17 -6.92
CA ARG A 492 8.98 -11.59 -6.99
C ARG A 492 10.04 -11.99 -5.97
N LYS A 493 11.14 -11.23 -5.82
CA LYS A 493 12.13 -11.49 -4.74
C LYS A 493 11.46 -11.53 -3.36
N GLY A 494 10.49 -10.63 -3.11
CA GLY A 494 9.72 -10.60 -1.86
C GLY A 494 8.89 -11.86 -1.61
N LEU A 495 8.18 -12.33 -2.63
CA LEU A 495 7.40 -13.56 -2.57
C LEU A 495 8.31 -14.80 -2.40
N GLU A 496 9.43 -14.85 -3.12
CA GLU A 496 10.47 -15.88 -3.01
C GLU A 496 11.03 -15.94 -1.57
N ALA A 497 11.29 -14.80 -0.94
CA ALA A 497 11.74 -14.69 0.45
C ALA A 497 10.68 -15.12 1.49
N VAL A 498 9.40 -14.77 1.28
CA VAL A 498 8.29 -15.28 2.13
C VAL A 498 8.20 -16.80 2.04
N MET A 499 8.28 -17.36 0.83
CA MET A 499 8.13 -18.81 0.60
C MET A 499 9.39 -19.63 0.91
N MET A 500 10.57 -19.01 1.03
CA MET A 500 11.88 -19.69 1.01
C MET A 500 12.12 -20.52 -0.28
N ASP A 501 11.36 -20.25 -1.36
CA ASP A 501 11.34 -21.05 -2.58
C ASP A 501 12.22 -20.42 -3.68
N SER A 502 13.46 -20.88 -3.79
CA SER A 502 14.39 -20.46 -4.85
C SER A 502 14.08 -21.06 -6.23
N THR A 503 13.09 -21.97 -6.36
CA THR A 503 12.77 -22.63 -7.63
C THR A 503 11.91 -21.76 -8.55
N ILE A 504 11.26 -20.72 -8.02
CA ILE A 504 10.47 -19.73 -8.78
C ILE A 504 11.33 -19.00 -9.85
N HIS A 505 12.66 -19.09 -9.77
CA HIS A 505 13.62 -18.62 -10.76
C HIS A 505 13.88 -19.56 -11.97
N SER A 506 13.27 -20.75 -12.07
CA SER A 506 13.77 -21.83 -12.96
C SER A 506 13.55 -21.67 -14.47
N GLU A 507 12.73 -20.71 -14.92
CA GLU A 507 12.47 -20.46 -16.35
C GLU A 507 12.93 -19.05 -16.76
N LYS A 508 13.73 -18.97 -17.84
CA LYS A 508 14.39 -17.78 -18.38
C LYS A 508 13.95 -17.49 -19.82
#